data_AF-A0A2D3VGK7-F1
#
_entry.id   AF-A0A2D3VGK7-F1
#
_cell.length_a   1.000
_cell.length_b   1.000
_cell.length_c   1.000
_cell.angle_alpha   90.00
_cell.angle_beta   90.00
_cell.angle_gamma   90.00
#
_symmetry.space_group_name_H-M   'P 1'
#
loop_
_entity.id
_entity.type
_entity.pdbx_description
1 polymer ?
#
loop_
_entity_poly.entity_id
_entity_poly.type
_entity_poly.pdbx_seq_one_letter_code
_entity_poly.pdbx_strand_id
1 'polypeptide(L)'
;MTQEELDALMSGDIDDMDMLEDELPEEDLESFSVEKEEESQVQDTKVCENTPPLPTDENKMVHQLDDVTKESEEKATQIFDIIDSISNELMEKEENANRVIEVLVSNVALFETLSTKFPDVQVFATQLEKNKQALQDANEGLETLQASGESIMSVMDIMQYQDIHRQKIERVINVMRALSKYMNTLFEGKIEDAKRVSSAKHIPGDSSSELASNDDIEALLEQFGQ
;
A
#
# COMPACT_ATOMS: atom_id res chain seq x y z
N MET A 1 -5.77 29.12 10.77
CA MET A 1 -6.92 28.28 11.13
C MET A 1 -7.10 28.37 12.62
N THR A 2 -8.28 28.78 13.07
CA THR A 2 -8.62 28.84 14.50
C THR A 2 -9.15 27.48 14.94
N GLN A 3 -8.99 27.13 16.22
CA GLN A 3 -9.41 25.81 16.75
C GLN A 3 -10.91 25.52 16.55
N GLU A 4 -11.72 26.58 16.43
CA GLU A 4 -13.16 26.47 16.18
C GLU A 4 -13.48 25.98 14.75
N GLU A 5 -12.62 26.27 13.76
CA GLU A 5 -12.77 25.78 12.39
C GLU A 5 -12.38 24.30 12.26
N LEU A 6 -11.50 23.81 13.14
CA LEU A 6 -11.03 22.43 13.17
C LEU A 6 -12.01 21.49 13.87
N ASP A 7 -12.69 21.98 14.92
CA ASP A 7 -13.76 21.24 15.61
C ASP A 7 -15.06 21.15 14.78
N ALA A 8 -15.35 22.17 13.95
CA ALA A 8 -16.47 22.12 13.02
C ALA A 8 -16.26 21.04 11.92
N LEU A 9 -15.01 20.84 11.50
CA LEU A 9 -14.66 19.84 10.48
C LEU A 9 -14.70 18.40 11.02
N MET A 10 -14.44 18.19 12.31
CA MET A 10 -14.52 16.86 12.94
C MET A 10 -15.92 16.46 13.41
N SER A 11 -16.85 17.41 13.54
CA SER A 11 -18.20 17.15 14.04
C SER A 11 -19.27 16.94 12.96
N GLY A 12 -18.95 17.18 11.69
CA GLY A 12 -19.91 17.10 10.60
C GLY A 12 -19.42 16.30 9.41
N ASP A 13 -19.27 14.96 9.56
CA ASP A 13 -19.43 14.01 8.42
C ASP A 13 -19.42 12.51 8.78
N ILE A 14 -19.84 12.13 10.00
CA ILE A 14 -19.72 10.73 10.47
C ILE A 14 -20.88 9.81 9.99
N ASP A 15 -21.96 10.36 9.42
CA ASP A 15 -23.16 9.56 9.10
C ASP A 15 -23.27 9.07 7.64
N ASP A 16 -22.40 9.48 6.71
CA ASP A 16 -22.52 9.14 5.28
C ASP A 16 -21.46 8.13 4.75
N MET A 17 -20.57 7.61 5.61
CA MET A 17 -19.45 6.74 5.17
C MET A 17 -19.75 5.23 5.14
N ASP A 18 -20.96 4.80 5.56
CA ASP A 18 -21.37 3.39 5.60
C ASP A 18 -21.98 2.87 4.27
N MET A 19 -22.03 3.69 3.21
CA MET A 19 -22.75 3.38 1.97
C MET A 19 -21.90 2.99 0.75
N LEU A 20 -20.58 2.86 0.87
CA LEU A 20 -19.67 2.62 -0.27
C LEU A 20 -18.93 1.28 -0.21
N GLU A 21 -19.41 0.30 0.56
CA GLU A 21 -18.71 -0.97 0.81
C GLU A 21 -18.92 -2.05 -0.26
N ASP A 22 -19.77 -1.84 -1.27
CA ASP A 22 -20.07 -2.83 -2.30
C ASP A 22 -19.69 -2.32 -3.70
N GLU A 23 -18.44 -2.50 -4.10
CA GLU A 23 -18.01 -2.88 -5.46
C GLU A 23 -16.49 -2.60 -5.62
N LEU A 24 -15.67 -3.65 -5.71
CA LEU A 24 -14.72 -3.94 -6.81
C LEU A 24 -13.72 -5.05 -6.43
N PRO A 25 -13.17 -5.80 -7.42
CA PRO A 25 -12.79 -7.20 -7.28
C PRO A 25 -11.36 -7.44 -6.80
N GLU A 26 -11.17 -8.58 -6.14
CA GLU A 26 -9.88 -9.16 -5.74
C GLU A 26 -9.09 -9.62 -6.98
N GLU A 27 -7.89 -9.07 -7.19
CA GLU A 27 -6.86 -9.69 -8.06
C GLU A 27 -5.72 -10.24 -7.21
N ASP A 28 -5.43 -11.52 -7.44
CA ASP A 28 -4.38 -12.34 -6.82
C ASP A 28 -2.98 -11.71 -6.98
N LEU A 29 -2.30 -11.47 -5.85
CA LEU A 29 -0.87 -11.18 -5.83
C LEU A 29 -0.09 -12.46 -5.53
N GLU A 30 0.49 -13.04 -6.58
CA GLU A 30 1.44 -14.15 -6.49
C GLU A 30 2.67 -13.79 -5.64
N SER A 31 3.04 -14.70 -4.74
CA SER A 31 4.15 -14.59 -3.81
C SER A 31 5.52 -14.51 -4.50
N PHE A 32 6.29 -13.47 -4.21
CA PHE A 32 7.73 -13.41 -4.51
C PHE A 32 8.53 -13.87 -3.29
N SER A 33 9.09 -15.08 -3.37
CA SER A 33 9.98 -15.63 -2.35
C SER A 33 11.43 -15.20 -2.64
N VAL A 34 12.08 -14.50 -1.70
CA VAL A 34 13.54 -14.33 -1.71
C VAL A 34 14.09 -14.90 -0.41
N GLU A 35 14.80 -16.01 -0.52
CA GLU A 35 15.54 -16.64 0.56
C GLU A 35 16.74 -15.75 0.96
N LYS A 36 16.86 -15.44 2.25
CA LYS A 36 18.13 -15.06 2.87
C LYS A 36 18.34 -15.88 4.13
N GLU A 37 19.32 -16.78 4.06
CA GLU A 37 19.96 -17.40 5.20
C GLU A 37 20.74 -16.35 6.00
N GLU A 38 20.45 -16.16 7.29
CA GLU A 38 21.48 -15.81 8.27
C GLU A 38 21.22 -16.50 9.61
N GLU A 39 22.26 -17.18 10.09
CA GLU A 39 22.36 -17.90 11.35
C GLU A 39 22.24 -16.95 12.55
N SER A 40 21.51 -17.36 13.58
CA SER A 40 21.74 -16.87 14.94
C SER A 40 21.45 -17.96 15.96
N GLN A 41 22.51 -18.37 16.65
CA GLN A 41 22.54 -19.35 17.72
C GLN A 41 21.67 -18.89 18.90
N VAL A 42 20.69 -19.71 19.31
CA VAL A 42 20.10 -19.61 20.65
C VAL A 42 19.87 -21.02 21.24
N GLN A 43 20.56 -21.22 22.35
CA GLN A 43 20.53 -22.28 23.35
C GLN A 43 19.42 -23.35 23.28
N ASP A 44 19.90 -24.60 23.14
CA ASP A 44 19.25 -25.88 23.42
C ASP A 44 18.38 -25.82 24.69
N THR A 45 17.07 -25.65 24.50
CA THR A 45 16.08 -26.01 25.51
C THR A 45 15.08 -26.92 24.83
N LYS A 46 15.12 -28.20 25.17
CA LYS A 46 14.26 -29.27 24.63
C LYS A 46 12.82 -28.79 24.42
N VAL A 47 12.42 -28.66 23.16
CA VAL A 47 11.07 -28.31 22.74
C VAL A 47 10.16 -29.49 23.03
N CYS A 48 9.14 -29.26 23.87
CA CYS A 48 8.03 -30.20 24.02
C CYS A 48 7.22 -30.15 22.72
N GLU A 49 7.08 -31.29 22.04
CA GLU A 49 6.58 -31.43 20.66
C GLU A 49 5.10 -31.05 20.45
N ASN A 50 4.42 -30.53 21.48
CA ASN A 50 3.01 -30.09 21.44
C ASN A 50 2.77 -28.63 21.83
N THR A 51 3.82 -27.81 21.96
CA THR A 51 3.65 -26.35 22.05
C THR A 51 3.62 -25.74 20.65
N PRO A 52 2.58 -24.97 20.26
CA PRO A 52 2.61 -24.16 19.04
C PRO A 52 3.93 -23.39 19.00
N PRO A 53 4.60 -23.31 17.83
CA PRO A 53 5.89 -22.63 17.75
C PRO A 53 5.77 -21.23 18.34
N LEU A 54 6.72 -20.87 19.21
CA LEU A 54 6.80 -19.52 19.77
C LEU A 54 6.77 -18.54 18.60
N PRO A 55 5.88 -17.53 18.59
CA PRO A 55 5.79 -16.62 17.46
C PRO A 55 7.11 -15.86 17.32
N THR A 56 7.87 -16.21 16.29
CA THR A 56 8.98 -15.44 15.73
C THR A 56 8.47 -14.06 15.32
N ASP A 57 9.35 -13.06 15.22
CA ASP A 57 8.93 -11.70 14.83
C ASP A 57 8.23 -11.69 13.47
N GLU A 58 8.58 -12.61 12.56
CA GLU A 58 7.87 -12.88 11.31
C GLU A 58 6.44 -13.41 11.49
N ASN A 59 6.10 -14.09 12.59
CA ASN A 59 4.75 -14.63 12.84
C ASN A 59 3.88 -13.66 13.66
N LYS A 60 4.42 -12.50 14.05
CA LYS A 60 3.66 -11.48 14.76
C LYS A 60 2.99 -10.56 13.75
N MET A 61 1.74 -10.88 13.41
CA MET A 61 0.93 -10.07 12.47
C MET A 61 0.89 -8.58 12.82
N VAL A 62 0.99 -8.21 14.10
CA VAL A 62 1.06 -6.79 14.51
C VAL A 62 2.33 -6.10 14.02
N HIS A 63 3.49 -6.77 14.07
CA HIS A 63 4.75 -6.22 13.56
C HIS A 63 4.74 -6.14 12.03
N GLN A 64 4.22 -7.17 11.36
CA GLN A 64 4.05 -7.14 9.90
C GLN A 64 3.16 -5.96 9.46
N LEU A 65 2.06 -5.70 10.17
CA LEU A 65 1.18 -4.57 9.86
C LEU A 65 1.85 -3.21 10.16
N ASP A 66 2.65 -3.09 11.23
CA ASP A 66 3.46 -1.89 11.50
C ASP A 66 4.50 -1.67 10.38
N ASP A 67 5.18 -2.74 9.93
CA ASP A 67 6.20 -2.69 8.87
C ASP A 67 5.58 -2.31 7.51
N VAL A 68 4.45 -2.91 7.15
CA VAL A 68 3.68 -2.55 5.94
C VAL A 68 3.23 -1.10 5.98
N THR A 69 2.83 -0.60 7.15
CA THR A 69 2.43 0.81 7.30
C THR A 69 3.60 1.74 7.03
N LYS A 70 4.76 1.45 7.63
CA LYS A 70 5.97 2.26 7.48
C LYS A 70 6.52 2.22 6.05
N GLU A 71 6.60 1.04 5.44
CA GLU A 71 7.04 0.90 4.06
C GLU A 71 6.08 1.61 3.10
N SER A 72 4.76 1.51 3.33
CA SER A 72 3.76 2.21 2.53
C SER A 72 3.94 3.73 2.59
N GLU A 73 4.20 4.31 3.77
CA GLU A 73 4.44 5.75 3.94
C GLU A 73 5.71 6.22 3.22
N GLU A 74 6.82 5.47 3.33
CA GLU A 74 8.06 5.79 2.63
C GLU A 74 7.89 5.72 1.11
N LYS A 75 7.13 4.74 0.61
CA LYS A 75 6.82 4.60 -0.81
C LYS A 75 5.83 5.66 -1.30
N ALA A 76 4.84 6.03 -0.49
CA ALA A 76 3.92 7.14 -0.76
C ALA A 76 4.71 8.40 -1.06
N THR A 77 5.64 8.73 -0.17
CA THR A 77 6.45 9.95 -0.24
C THR A 77 7.29 9.97 -1.52
N GLN A 78 7.90 8.84 -1.87
CA GLN A 78 8.65 8.70 -3.12
C GLN A 78 7.77 8.90 -4.36
N ILE A 79 6.56 8.33 -4.36
CA ILE A 79 5.63 8.50 -5.48
C ILE A 79 5.20 9.97 -5.59
N PHE A 80 4.95 10.66 -4.47
CA PHE A 80 4.64 12.09 -4.47
C PHE A 80 5.77 12.92 -5.06
N ASP A 81 7.01 12.68 -4.66
CA ASP A 81 8.18 13.38 -5.21
C ASP A 81 8.31 13.15 -6.73
N ILE A 82 8.08 11.92 -7.19
CA ILE A 82 8.09 11.58 -8.62
C ILE A 82 6.96 12.31 -9.36
N ILE A 83 5.75 12.30 -8.81
CA ILE A 83 4.59 12.98 -9.41
C ILE A 83 4.82 14.48 -9.50
N ASP A 84 5.37 15.11 -8.46
CA ASP A 84 5.68 16.54 -8.48
C ASP A 84 6.75 16.87 -9.52
N SER A 85 7.78 16.02 -9.66
CA SER A 85 8.78 16.15 -10.73
C SER A 85 8.13 16.06 -12.11
N ILE A 86 7.28 15.06 -12.36
CA ILE A 86 6.61 14.88 -13.65
C ILE A 86 5.64 16.04 -13.94
N SER A 87 4.91 16.52 -12.93
CA SER A 87 4.01 17.67 -13.03
C SER A 87 4.76 18.92 -13.50
N ASN A 88 5.90 19.21 -12.87
CA ASN A 88 6.75 20.34 -13.26
C ASN A 88 7.33 20.17 -14.68
N GLU A 89 7.76 18.96 -15.04
CA GLU A 89 8.23 18.67 -16.41
C GLU A 89 7.12 18.86 -17.45
N LEU A 90 5.89 18.38 -17.16
CA LEU A 90 4.73 18.56 -18.04
C LEU A 90 4.42 20.04 -18.26
N MET A 91 4.41 20.87 -17.22
CA MET A 91 4.21 22.31 -17.35
C MET A 91 5.27 22.96 -18.24
N GLU A 92 6.54 22.59 -18.08
CA GLU A 92 7.63 23.09 -18.94
C GLU A 92 7.45 22.65 -20.40
N LYS A 93 7.04 21.39 -20.63
CA LYS A 93 6.75 20.88 -21.98
C LYS A 93 5.55 21.58 -22.61
N GLU A 94 4.51 21.88 -21.83
CA GLU A 94 3.35 22.64 -22.29
C GLU A 94 3.76 24.06 -22.73
N GLU A 95 4.59 24.76 -21.95
CA GLU A 95 5.09 26.08 -22.32
C GLU A 95 5.94 26.00 -23.61
N ASN A 96 6.82 25.01 -23.71
CA ASN A 96 7.64 24.79 -24.91
C ASN A 96 6.79 24.48 -26.15
N ALA A 97 5.75 23.65 -26.02
CA ALA A 97 4.81 23.34 -27.10
C ALA A 97 4.08 24.60 -27.57
N ASN A 98 3.62 25.45 -26.64
CA ASN A 98 3.00 26.72 -26.96
C ASN A 98 3.94 27.66 -27.75
N ARG A 99 5.22 27.77 -27.35
CA ARG A 99 6.21 28.56 -28.11
C ARG A 99 6.39 28.03 -29.54
N VAL A 100 6.40 26.70 -29.72
CA VAL A 100 6.50 26.08 -31.06
C VAL A 100 5.25 26.39 -31.89
N ILE A 101 4.06 26.30 -31.29
CA ILE A 101 2.79 26.65 -31.93
C ILE A 101 2.79 28.11 -32.39
N GLU A 102 3.23 29.06 -31.57
CA GLU A 102 3.34 30.48 -31.96
C GLU A 102 4.22 30.68 -33.19
N VAL A 103 5.37 30.01 -33.24
CA VAL A 103 6.29 30.06 -34.40
C VAL A 103 5.63 29.45 -35.63
N LEU A 104 4.93 28.31 -35.50
CA LEU A 104 4.21 27.68 -36.60
C LEU A 104 3.07 28.56 -37.13
N VAL A 105 2.31 29.21 -36.26
CA VAL A 105 1.26 30.18 -36.65
C VAL A 105 1.86 31.34 -37.44
N SER A 106 2.98 31.91 -36.99
CA SER A 106 3.70 32.96 -37.71
C SER A 106 4.20 32.48 -39.09
N ASN A 107 4.76 31.27 -39.15
CA ASN A 107 5.19 30.67 -40.41
C ASN A 107 4.03 30.45 -41.38
N VAL A 108 2.88 29.96 -40.89
CA VAL A 108 1.67 29.80 -41.72
C VAL A 108 1.25 31.14 -42.32
N ALA A 109 1.16 32.20 -41.52
CA ALA A 109 0.79 33.54 -42.00
C ALA A 109 1.79 34.08 -43.06
N LEU A 110 3.09 33.84 -42.86
CA LEU A 110 4.14 34.21 -43.81
C LEU A 110 3.98 33.46 -45.13
N PHE A 111 3.80 32.14 -45.09
CA PHE A 111 3.64 31.31 -46.29
C PHE A 111 2.30 31.55 -47.01
N GLU A 112 1.23 31.93 -46.31
CA GLU A 112 -0.02 32.38 -46.93
C GLU A 112 0.20 33.67 -47.73
N THR A 113 0.93 34.61 -47.14
CA THR A 113 1.28 35.87 -47.82
C THR A 113 2.16 35.62 -49.04
N LEU A 114 3.19 34.78 -48.92
CA LEU A 114 4.08 34.43 -50.02
C LEU A 114 3.36 33.67 -51.15
N SER A 115 2.51 32.71 -50.81
CA SER A 115 1.73 31.94 -51.80
C SER A 115 0.76 32.85 -52.58
N THR A 116 0.20 33.86 -51.91
CA THR A 116 -0.68 34.85 -52.55
C THR A 116 0.09 35.81 -53.47
N LYS A 117 1.31 36.21 -53.07
CA LYS A 117 2.14 37.15 -53.85
C LYS A 117 2.89 36.48 -55.01
N PHE A 118 3.23 35.20 -54.88
CA PHE A 118 4.00 34.44 -55.84
C PHE A 118 3.30 33.11 -56.19
N PRO A 119 2.17 33.16 -56.90
CA PRO A 119 1.36 31.97 -57.22
C PRO A 119 2.10 30.95 -58.10
N ASP A 120 3.11 31.37 -58.85
CA ASP A 120 3.88 30.50 -59.74
C ASP A 120 4.89 29.61 -58.98
N VAL A 121 5.12 29.86 -57.69
CA VAL A 121 6.09 29.12 -56.87
C VAL A 121 5.36 28.05 -56.04
N GLN A 122 5.22 26.85 -56.61
CA GLN A 122 4.55 25.72 -55.94
C GLN A 122 5.18 25.31 -54.60
N VAL A 123 6.47 25.58 -54.39
CA VAL A 123 7.16 25.24 -53.13
C VAL A 123 6.52 25.94 -51.93
N PHE A 124 6.01 27.17 -52.10
CA PHE A 124 5.34 27.89 -51.00
C PHE A 124 4.00 27.25 -50.63
N ALA A 125 3.23 26.78 -51.60
CA ALA A 125 1.99 26.05 -51.34
C ALA A 125 2.26 24.72 -50.62
N THR A 126 3.27 23.97 -51.05
CA THR A 126 3.66 22.71 -50.38
C THR A 126 4.15 22.95 -48.95
N GLN A 127 4.96 23.99 -48.73
CA GLN A 127 5.49 24.29 -47.40
C GLN A 127 4.42 24.87 -46.48
N LEU A 128 3.45 25.61 -47.02
CA LEU A 128 2.28 26.06 -46.28
C LEU A 128 1.49 24.87 -45.74
N GLU A 129 1.18 23.89 -46.58
CA GLU A 129 0.44 22.70 -46.18
C GLU A 129 1.17 21.91 -45.09
N LYS A 130 2.49 21.71 -45.24
CA LYS A 130 3.32 21.07 -44.21
C LYS A 130 3.30 21.83 -42.89
N ASN A 131 3.35 23.16 -42.90
CA ASN A 131 3.26 23.95 -41.66
C ASN A 131 1.88 23.87 -41.03
N LYS A 132 0.80 23.80 -41.83
CA LYS A 132 -0.56 23.58 -41.31
C LYS A 132 -0.71 22.22 -40.64
N GLN A 133 -0.18 21.18 -41.28
CA GLN A 133 -0.14 19.84 -40.69
C GLN A 133 0.69 19.81 -39.41
N ALA A 134 1.91 20.37 -39.42
CA ALA A 134 2.75 20.44 -38.22
C ALA A 134 2.10 21.25 -37.09
N LEU A 135 1.34 22.30 -37.42
CA LEU A 135 0.57 23.07 -36.44
C LEU A 135 -0.56 22.23 -35.83
N GLN A 136 -1.26 21.44 -36.64
CA GLN A 136 -2.27 20.51 -36.14
C GLN A 136 -1.63 19.47 -35.20
N ASP A 137 -0.58 18.78 -35.66
CA ASP A 137 0.13 17.77 -34.87
C ASP A 137 0.64 18.35 -33.53
N ALA A 138 1.13 19.59 -33.54
CA ALA A 138 1.59 20.27 -32.33
C ALA A 138 0.44 20.60 -31.35
N ASN A 139 -0.73 20.99 -31.85
CA ASN A 139 -1.91 21.23 -31.01
C ASN A 139 -2.46 19.92 -30.41
N GLU A 140 -2.50 18.83 -31.18
CA GLU A 140 -2.88 17.50 -30.67
C GLU A 140 -1.90 17.02 -29.58
N GLY A 141 -0.59 17.28 -29.77
CA GLY A 141 0.42 17.04 -28.75
C GLY A 141 0.21 17.89 -27.48
N LEU A 142 -0.16 19.17 -27.63
CA LEU A 142 -0.48 20.05 -26.51
C LEU A 142 -1.70 19.56 -25.72
N GLU A 143 -2.77 19.16 -26.41
CA GLU A 143 -3.98 18.61 -25.78
C GLU A 143 -3.65 17.33 -24.98
N THR A 144 -2.79 16.47 -25.52
CA THR A 144 -2.33 15.26 -24.83
C THR A 144 -1.52 15.61 -23.56
N LEU A 145 -0.68 16.64 -23.60
CA LEU A 145 0.06 17.12 -22.43
C LEU A 145 -0.89 17.65 -21.35
N GLN A 146 -1.91 18.41 -21.74
CA GLN A 146 -2.93 18.93 -20.83
C GLN A 146 -3.75 17.81 -20.17
N ALA A 147 -4.21 16.83 -20.96
CA ALA A 147 -4.90 15.65 -20.45
C ALA A 147 -4.03 14.81 -19.50
N SER A 148 -2.71 14.74 -19.78
CA SER A 148 -1.74 14.10 -18.89
C SER A 148 -1.60 14.88 -17.57
N GLY A 149 -1.58 16.20 -17.63
CA GLY A 149 -1.59 17.07 -16.45
C GLY A 149 -2.83 16.88 -15.58
N GLU A 150 -4.02 16.83 -16.18
CA GLU A 150 -5.28 16.51 -15.47
C GLU A 150 -5.23 15.14 -14.80
N SER A 151 -4.69 14.13 -15.50
CA SER A 151 -4.52 12.78 -14.96
C SER A 151 -3.61 12.80 -13.73
N ILE A 152 -2.51 13.56 -13.76
CA ILE A 152 -1.61 13.71 -12.61
C ILE A 152 -2.32 14.35 -11.41
N MET A 153 -3.14 15.37 -11.63
CA MET A 153 -3.93 15.97 -10.55
C MET A 153 -4.87 14.94 -9.93
N SER A 154 -5.53 14.12 -10.75
CA SER A 154 -6.36 13.02 -10.26
C SER A 154 -5.58 11.97 -9.46
N VAL A 155 -4.35 11.61 -9.87
CA VAL A 155 -3.51 10.69 -9.09
C VAL A 155 -3.13 11.32 -7.75
N MET A 156 -2.81 12.62 -7.74
CA MET A 156 -2.48 13.34 -6.51
C MET A 156 -3.67 13.36 -5.52
N ASP A 157 -4.90 13.46 -6.01
CA ASP A 157 -6.11 13.35 -5.20
C ASP A 157 -6.30 11.93 -4.66
N ILE A 158 -6.10 10.89 -5.47
CA ILE A 158 -6.20 9.49 -5.02
C ILE A 158 -5.11 9.16 -3.98
N MET A 159 -3.90 9.69 -4.13
CA MET A 159 -2.84 9.45 -3.14
C MET A 159 -3.17 10.01 -1.75
N GLN A 160 -4.06 11.01 -1.64
CA GLN A 160 -4.56 11.45 -0.34
C GLN A 160 -5.35 10.33 0.38
N TYR A 161 -5.97 9.40 -0.35
CA TYR A 161 -6.61 8.20 0.22
C TYR A 161 -5.62 7.21 0.83
N GLN A 162 -4.31 7.33 0.56
CA GLN A 162 -3.31 6.48 1.20
C GLN A 162 -3.24 6.69 2.72
N ASP A 163 -3.54 7.91 3.21
CA ASP A 163 -3.61 8.16 4.65
C ASP A 163 -4.77 7.37 5.30
N ILE A 164 -5.88 7.15 4.57
CA ILE A 164 -7.00 6.33 5.07
C ILE A 164 -6.56 4.86 5.25
N HIS A 165 -5.73 4.32 4.35
CA HIS A 165 -5.21 2.96 4.50
C HIS A 165 -4.31 2.82 5.73
N ARG A 166 -3.45 3.81 6.01
CA ARG A 166 -2.67 3.89 7.25
C ARG A 166 -3.59 3.85 8.47
N GLN A 167 -4.61 4.70 8.52
CA GLN A 167 -5.55 4.76 9.65
C GLN A 167 -6.31 3.44 9.86
N LYS A 168 -6.72 2.77 8.77
CA LYS A 168 -7.36 1.45 8.83
C LYS A 168 -6.41 0.40 9.44
N ILE A 169 -5.14 0.38 9.05
CA ILE A 169 -4.14 -0.53 9.61
C ILE A 169 -3.88 -0.21 11.10
N GLU A 170 -3.71 1.07 11.47
CA GLU A 170 -3.54 1.49 12.86
C GLU A 170 -4.71 1.04 13.75
N ARG A 171 -5.94 1.15 13.24
CA ARG A 171 -7.14 0.65 13.93
C ARG A 171 -7.08 -0.86 14.14
N VAL A 172 -6.74 -1.64 13.11
CA VAL A 172 -6.59 -3.10 13.21
C VAL A 172 -5.51 -3.47 14.23
N ILE A 173 -4.36 -2.81 14.17
CA ILE A 173 -3.25 -3.02 15.11
C ILE A 173 -3.69 -2.76 16.56
N ASN A 174 -4.42 -1.67 16.80
CA ASN A 174 -4.94 -1.35 18.14
C ASN A 174 -5.93 -2.39 18.63
N VAL A 175 -6.83 -2.88 17.77
CA VAL A 175 -7.77 -3.97 18.10
C VAL A 175 -7.00 -5.25 18.41
N MET A 176 -6.00 -5.62 17.60
CA MET A 176 -5.19 -6.82 17.82
C MET A 176 -4.39 -6.75 19.13
N ARG A 177 -3.79 -5.59 19.44
CA ARG A 177 -3.12 -5.35 20.73
C ARG A 177 -4.09 -5.45 21.90
N ALA A 178 -5.32 -4.95 21.76
CA ALA A 178 -6.36 -5.07 22.78
C ALA A 178 -6.82 -6.52 22.97
N LEU A 179 -6.98 -7.28 21.88
CA LEU A 179 -7.38 -8.69 21.90
C LEU A 179 -6.32 -9.56 22.61
N SER A 180 -5.04 -9.32 22.32
CA SER A 180 -3.92 -9.98 23.00
C SER A 180 -3.90 -9.68 24.50
N LYS A 181 -4.06 -8.41 24.89
CA LYS A 181 -4.19 -8.04 26.30
C LYS A 181 -5.39 -8.72 26.97
N TYR A 182 -6.55 -8.73 26.32
CA TYR A 182 -7.75 -9.38 26.83
C TYR A 182 -7.54 -10.88 27.05
N MET A 183 -6.90 -11.58 26.12
CA MET A 183 -6.53 -13.00 26.27
C MET A 183 -5.57 -13.21 27.44
N ASN A 184 -4.51 -12.40 27.54
CA ASN A 184 -3.58 -12.48 28.66
C ASN A 184 -4.29 -12.24 30.01
N THR A 185 -5.20 -11.27 30.08
CA THR A 185 -6.00 -10.99 31.29
C THR A 185 -7.02 -12.10 31.60
N LEU A 186 -7.58 -12.78 30.59
CA LEU A 186 -8.44 -13.96 30.77
C LEU A 186 -7.66 -15.13 31.41
N PHE A 187 -6.39 -15.30 31.04
CA PHE A 187 -5.53 -16.36 31.57
C PHE A 187 -4.80 -15.98 32.87
N GLU A 188 -4.63 -14.69 33.16
CA GLU A 188 -4.26 -14.15 34.48
C GLU A 188 -5.39 -14.40 35.49
N GLY A 189 -5.55 -15.66 35.90
CA GLY A 189 -6.45 -16.03 36.98
C GLY A 189 -6.02 -15.30 38.27
N LYS A 190 -7.00 -14.75 39.00
CA LYS A 190 -6.83 -14.02 40.28
C LYS A 190 -6.15 -14.80 41.42
N ILE A 191 -5.72 -16.03 41.16
CA ILE A 191 -5.20 -16.99 42.15
C ILE A 191 -3.80 -17.39 41.70
N GLU A 192 -2.81 -17.12 42.54
CA GLU A 192 -1.43 -17.63 42.42
C GLU A 192 -1.46 -19.15 42.20
N ASP A 193 -0.67 -19.66 41.26
CA ASP A 193 -0.63 -21.10 40.94
C ASP A 193 -0.40 -21.99 42.16
N ALA A 194 0.33 -21.50 43.16
CA ALA A 194 0.56 -22.18 44.45
C ALA A 194 -0.72 -22.38 45.29
N LYS A 195 -1.77 -21.59 45.06
CA LYS A 195 -3.08 -21.66 45.73
C LYS A 195 -4.14 -22.33 44.86
N ARG A 196 -3.82 -22.70 43.61
CA ARG A 196 -4.74 -23.45 42.75
C ARG A 196 -4.82 -24.89 43.25
N VAL A 197 -6.03 -25.45 43.23
CA VAL A 197 -6.24 -26.87 43.55
C VAL A 197 -5.44 -27.68 42.53
N SER A 198 -4.66 -28.66 43.01
CA SER A 198 -3.85 -29.51 42.13
C SER A 198 -4.73 -30.10 41.04
N SER A 199 -4.29 -30.02 39.78
CA SER A 199 -5.00 -30.60 38.65
C SER A 199 -5.38 -32.05 38.95
N ALA A 200 -6.64 -32.39 38.72
CA ALA A 200 -7.14 -33.72 38.99
C ALA A 200 -6.46 -34.70 38.03
N LYS A 201 -5.66 -35.63 38.59
CA LYS A 201 -4.96 -36.67 37.82
C LYS A 201 -5.85 -37.89 37.50
N HIS A 202 -6.99 -38.01 38.19
CA HIS A 202 -7.95 -39.11 38.03
C HIS A 202 -9.38 -38.57 38.19
N ILE A 203 -10.33 -39.19 37.48
CA ILE A 203 -11.77 -38.88 37.56
C ILE A 203 -12.48 -40.06 38.26
N PRO A 204 -13.59 -39.85 39.02
CA PRO A 204 -14.33 -40.95 39.61
C PRO A 204 -14.78 -41.98 38.55
N GLY A 205 -14.30 -43.22 38.66
CA GLY A 205 -14.53 -44.29 37.67
C GLY A 205 -13.28 -44.73 36.92
N ASP A 206 -12.15 -44.01 37.07
CA ASP A 206 -10.87 -44.43 36.53
C ASP A 206 -10.35 -45.68 37.26
N SER A 207 -10.05 -46.73 36.50
CA SER A 207 -9.58 -48.02 37.04
C SER A 207 -8.08 -48.24 36.83
N SER A 208 -7.42 -47.37 36.06
CA SER A 208 -5.98 -47.39 35.83
C SER A 208 -5.29 -46.29 36.64
N SER A 209 -4.28 -46.68 37.43
CA SER A 209 -3.37 -45.76 38.12
C SER A 209 -2.14 -45.40 37.26
N GLU A 210 -2.08 -45.89 36.03
CA GLU A 210 -0.99 -45.62 35.10
C GLU A 210 -1.13 -44.20 34.55
N LEU A 211 -0.48 -43.27 35.24
CA LEU A 211 -0.05 -42.02 34.63
C LEU A 211 1.20 -42.37 33.82
N ALA A 212 1.14 -42.26 32.49
CA ALA A 212 2.32 -42.40 31.66
C ALA A 212 3.39 -41.43 32.16
N SER A 213 4.53 -41.97 32.60
CA SER A 213 5.65 -41.14 33.01
C SER A 213 6.24 -40.45 31.78
N ASN A 214 6.98 -39.34 31.97
CA ASN A 214 7.66 -38.69 30.84
C ASN A 214 8.57 -39.68 30.08
N ASP A 215 9.12 -40.67 30.78
CA ASP A 215 9.96 -41.72 30.20
C ASP A 215 9.14 -42.69 29.33
N ASP A 216 7.91 -43.02 29.73
CA ASP A 216 7.00 -43.86 28.92
C ASP A 216 6.53 -43.12 27.66
N ILE A 217 6.37 -41.80 27.76
CA ILE A 217 5.99 -40.93 26.65
C ILE A 217 7.16 -40.79 25.65
N GLU A 218 8.39 -40.61 26.14
CA GLU A 218 9.59 -40.53 25.29
C GLU A 218 9.88 -41.88 24.59
N ALA A 219 9.64 -43.01 25.27
CA ALA A 219 9.74 -44.34 24.67
C ALA A 219 8.67 -44.60 23.58
N LEU A 220 7.45 -44.07 23.74
CA LEU A 220 6.42 -44.13 22.70
C LEU A 220 6.77 -43.24 21.50
N LEU A 221 7.32 -42.05 21.72
CA LEU A 221 7.76 -41.16 20.65
C LEU A 221 8.88 -41.77 19.80
N GLU A 222 9.86 -42.43 20.43
CA GLU A 222 10.90 -43.19 19.71
C GLU A 222 10.31 -44.35 18.88
N GLN A 223 9.23 -44.96 19.34
CA GLN A 223 8.58 -46.09 18.65
C GLN A 223 7.74 -45.65 17.45
N PHE A 224 7.23 -44.41 17.46
CA PHE A 224 6.45 -43.81 16.36
C PHE A 224 7.29 -42.95 15.40
N GLY A 225 8.53 -42.59 15.76
CA GLY A 225 9.47 -41.83 14.94
C GLY A 225 10.30 -42.64 13.92
N GLN A 226 9.89 -43.89 13.61
CA GLN A 226 10.45 -44.73 12.53
C GLN A 226 9.55 -44.76 11.29
#